data_AF-A0A2R7QJM7-F1
#
_entry.id   AF-A0A2R7QJM7-F1
#
_cell.length_a   1.000
_cell.length_b   1.000
_cell.length_c   1.000
_cell.angle_alpha   90.00
_cell.angle_beta   90.00
_cell.angle_gamma   90.00
#
_symmetry.space_group_name_H-M   'P 1'
#
loop_
_entity.id
_entity.type
_entity.pdbx_description
1 polymer ?
#
loop_
_entity_poly.entity_id
_entity_poly.type
_entity_poly.pdbx_seq_one_letter_code
_entity_poly.pdbx_strand_id
1 'polypeptide(L)'
;MALMIGAIGVVFGDIGTSPLYTLKEAFSPHYGLNSDHDTVLGVLSLAFWALNIVVTLKYVTIIMRADNEGEGGIMALMALTQRTLRHGSRSAYVVGILGIFGASLFFGDGGITPAISVLGAVEGLEVAAPGLHAFIVPITVV
;
A
#
# COMPACT_ATOMS: atom_id res chain seq x y z
N MET A 1 24.91 -2.55 -6.35
CA MET A 1 24.36 -3.50 -5.36
C MET A 1 23.64 -2.80 -4.22
N ALA A 2 24.26 -1.83 -3.54
CA ALA A 2 23.65 -1.13 -2.39
C ALA A 2 22.27 -0.51 -2.68
N LEU A 3 22.09 0.15 -3.83
CA LEU A 3 20.80 0.72 -4.24
C LEU A 3 19.70 -0.33 -4.46
N MET A 4 20.07 -1.52 -4.93
CA MET A 4 19.13 -2.62 -5.18
C MET A 4 18.66 -3.24 -3.86
N ILE A 5 19.60 -3.43 -2.91
CA ILE A 5 19.29 -3.90 -1.55
C ILE A 5 18.42 -2.87 -0.82
N GLY A 6 18.73 -1.58 -0.98
CA GLY A 6 17.92 -0.49 -0.44
C GLY A 6 16.49 -0.47 -1.01
N ALA A 7 16.35 -0.58 -2.33
CA ALA A 7 15.04 -0.62 -2.98
C ALA A 7 14.21 -1.84 -2.55
N ILE A 8 14.82 -3.02 -2.45
CA ILE A 8 14.18 -4.22 -1.92
C ILE A 8 13.73 -4.00 -0.47
N GLY A 9 14.59 -3.43 0.37
CA GLY A 9 14.27 -3.11 1.77
C GLY A 9 13.07 -2.16 1.90
N VAL A 10 12.98 -1.14 1.05
CA VAL A 10 11.84 -0.20 1.03
C VAL A 10 10.56 -0.92 0.58
N VAL A 11 10.62 -1.70 -0.50
CA VAL A 11 9.43 -2.41 -1.03
C VAL A 11 8.90 -3.45 -0.04
N PHE A 12 9.78 -4.25 0.56
CA PHE A 12 9.36 -5.22 1.58
C PHE A 12 8.90 -4.54 2.89
N GLY A 13 9.47 -3.38 3.22
CA GLY A 13 9.02 -2.56 4.33
C GLY A 13 7.58 -2.09 4.13
N ASP A 14 7.27 -1.55 2.95
CA ASP A 14 5.94 -1.06 2.59
C ASP A 14 4.86 -2.16 2.59
N ILE A 15 5.19 -3.34 2.04
CA ILE A 15 4.29 -4.50 2.06
C ILE A 15 3.95 -4.96 3.49
N GLY A 16 4.86 -4.76 4.44
CA GLY A 16 4.71 -5.22 5.83
C GLY A 16 3.97 -4.27 6.76
N THR A 17 3.98 -2.96 6.49
CA THR A 17 3.43 -1.95 7.41
C THR A 17 1.90 -1.97 7.48
N SER A 18 1.25 -2.20 6.34
CA SER A 18 -0.21 -2.18 6.23
C SER A 18 -0.90 -3.34 7.01
N PRO A 19 -0.44 -4.61 6.94
CA PRO A 19 -0.93 -5.67 7.81
C PRO A 19 -0.69 -5.38 9.30
N LEU A 20 0.48 -4.85 9.67
CA LEU A 20 0.80 -4.54 11.07
C LEU A 20 -0.14 -3.45 11.63
N TYR A 21 -0.40 -2.38 10.87
CA TYR A 21 -1.33 -1.34 11.29
C TYR A 21 -2.77 -1.87 11.37
N THR A 22 -3.19 -2.67 10.40
CA THR A 22 -4.53 -3.27 10.39
C THR A 22 -4.74 -4.17 11.61
N LEU A 23 -3.72 -4.95 12.00
CA LEU A 23 -3.77 -5.78 13.20
C LEU A 23 -3.78 -4.93 14.47
N LYS A 24 -2.94 -3.90 14.55
CA LYS A 24 -2.93 -2.94 15.68
C LYS A 24 -4.29 -2.28 15.86
N GLU A 25 -4.90 -1.84 14.76
CA GLU A 25 -6.21 -1.18 14.76
C GLU A 25 -7.35 -2.14 15.07
N ALA A 26 -7.28 -3.39 14.59
CA ALA A 26 -8.26 -4.42 14.92
C ALA A 26 -8.35 -4.68 16.42
N PHE A 27 -7.24 -4.59 17.16
CA PHE A 27 -7.22 -4.71 18.62
C PHE A 27 -7.28 -3.35 19.35
N SER A 28 -7.66 -2.28 18.65
CA SER A 28 -7.84 -0.97 19.27
C SER A 28 -8.93 -1.04 20.36
N PRO A 29 -8.72 -0.42 21.54
CA PRO A 29 -9.69 -0.42 22.63
C PRO A 29 -11.08 0.09 22.23
N HIS A 30 -11.17 0.85 21.14
CA HIS A 30 -12.41 1.40 20.61
C HIS A 30 -13.39 0.32 20.14
N TYR A 31 -12.89 -0.80 19.61
CA TYR A 31 -13.74 -1.89 19.08
C TYR A 31 -14.11 -2.95 20.12
N GLY A 32 -13.57 -2.84 21.35
CA GLY A 32 -13.90 -3.74 22.45
C GLY A 32 -13.52 -5.21 22.21
N LEU A 33 -12.62 -5.48 21.27
CA LEU A 33 -12.14 -6.83 20.99
C LEU A 33 -11.19 -7.25 22.11
N ASN A 34 -11.59 -8.30 22.84
CA ASN A 34 -10.71 -8.92 23.83
C ASN A 34 -9.62 -9.71 23.10
N SER A 35 -8.39 -9.61 23.61
CA SER A 35 -7.22 -10.38 23.15
C SER A 35 -7.30 -11.85 23.61
N ASP A 36 -8.45 -12.48 23.35
CA ASP A 36 -8.69 -13.89 23.62
C ASP A 36 -8.16 -14.75 22.47
N HIS A 37 -7.82 -16.01 22.76
CA HIS A 37 -7.17 -16.91 21.80
C HIS A 37 -7.97 -17.04 20.50
N ASP A 38 -9.30 -17.18 20.61
CA ASP A 38 -10.20 -17.40 19.48
C ASP A 38 -10.30 -16.15 18.59
N THR A 39 -10.35 -14.95 19.20
CA THR A 39 -10.38 -13.67 18.48
C THR A 39 -9.10 -13.45 17.68
N VAL A 40 -7.94 -13.75 18.28
CA VAL A 40 -6.64 -13.63 17.61
C VAL A 40 -6.56 -14.56 16.39
N LEU A 41 -6.95 -15.82 16.55
CA LEU A 41 -6.98 -16.77 15.43
C LEU A 41 -7.98 -16.35 14.34
N GLY A 42 -9.13 -15.81 14.73
CA GLY A 42 -10.14 -15.29 13.81
C GLY A 42 -9.61 -14.13 12.95
N VAL A 43 -9.00 -13.13 13.58
CA VAL A 43 -8.42 -11.96 12.89
C VAL A 43 -7.26 -12.39 11.97
N LEU A 44 -6.36 -13.25 12.45
CA LEU A 44 -5.24 -13.76 11.64
C LEU A 44 -5.73 -14.57 10.42
N SER A 45 -6.76 -15.41 10.60
CA SER A 45 -7.37 -16.17 9.51
C SER A 45 -8.01 -15.24 8.47
N LEU A 46 -8.75 -14.22 8.91
CA LEU A 46 -9.33 -13.21 8.02
C LEU A 46 -8.26 -12.46 7.24
N ALA A 47 -7.18 -12.03 7.90
CA ALA A 47 -6.06 -11.36 7.24
C ALA A 47 -5.40 -12.27 6.20
N PHE A 48 -5.15 -13.53 6.56
CA PHE A 48 -4.56 -14.53 5.65
C PHE A 48 -5.42 -14.76 4.40
N TRP A 49 -6.73 -14.98 4.58
CA TRP A 49 -7.64 -15.21 3.45
C TRP A 49 -7.84 -13.96 2.61
N ALA A 50 -7.96 -12.78 3.23
CA ALA A 50 -8.07 -11.52 2.52
C ALA A 50 -6.83 -11.27 1.64
N LEU A 51 -5.62 -11.44 2.19
CA LEU A 51 -4.38 -11.29 1.43
C LEU A 51 -4.29 -12.29 0.27
N ASN A 52 -4.61 -13.57 0.52
CA ASN A 52 -4.62 -14.58 -0.53
C ASN A 52 -5.59 -14.23 -1.66
N ILE A 53 -6.84 -13.85 -1.33
CA ILE A 53 -7.85 -13.50 -2.33
C ILE A 53 -7.45 -12.24 -3.09
N VAL A 54 -6.97 -11.19 -2.40
CA VAL A 54 -6.55 -9.95 -3.05
C VAL A 54 -5.37 -10.22 -3.99
N VAL A 55 -4.32 -10.91 -3.54
CA VAL A 55 -3.14 -11.19 -4.37
C VAL A 55 -3.51 -12.07 -5.56
N THR A 56 -4.28 -13.14 -5.38
CA THR A 56 -4.62 -14.07 -6.47
C THR A 56 -5.65 -13.49 -7.45
N LEU A 57 -6.77 -12.97 -6.94
CA LEU A 57 -7.86 -12.49 -7.79
C LEU A 57 -7.56 -11.11 -8.36
N LYS A 58 -7.30 -10.10 -7.50
CA LYS A 58 -7.07 -8.73 -7.97
C LYS A 58 -5.73 -8.64 -8.70
N TYR A 59 -4.63 -9.10 -8.10
CA TYR A 59 -3.31 -8.87 -8.69
C TYR A 59 -2.97 -9.86 -9.81
N VAL A 60 -2.97 -11.17 -9.53
CA VAL A 60 -2.55 -12.17 -10.53
C VAL A 60 -3.56 -12.29 -11.69
N THR A 61 -4.87 -12.24 -11.41
CA THR A 61 -5.87 -12.46 -12.46
C THR A 61 -6.20 -11.19 -13.25
N ILE A 62 -6.26 -10.02 -12.60
CA ILE A 62 -6.67 -8.76 -13.25
C ILE A 62 -5.46 -7.89 -13.59
N ILE A 63 -4.70 -7.45 -12.59
CA ILE A 63 -3.62 -6.46 -12.78
C ILE A 63 -2.52 -7.00 -13.69
N MET A 64 -2.05 -8.23 -13.47
CA MET A 64 -0.99 -8.84 -14.29
C MET A 64 -1.42 -9.17 -15.71
N ARG A 65 -2.73 -9.16 -16.01
CA ARG A 65 -3.26 -9.29 -17.37
C ARG A 65 -3.50 -7.94 -18.05
N ALA A 66 -3.53 -6.87 -17.28
CA ALA A 66 -3.67 -5.50 -17.74
C ALA A 66 -2.28 -4.84 -17.77
N ASP A 67 -1.36 -5.44 -18.51
CA ASP A 67 0.00 -4.95 -18.71
C ASP A 67 0.19 -4.41 -20.14
N ASN A 68 1.19 -3.55 -20.30
CA ASN A 68 1.63 -3.06 -21.60
C ASN A 68 3.05 -3.57 -21.89
N GLU A 69 3.19 -4.65 -22.65
CA GLU A 69 4.52 -5.21 -23.00
C GLU A 69 5.39 -5.50 -21.76
N GLY A 70 4.77 -5.93 -20.65
CA GLY A 70 5.47 -6.16 -19.38
C GLY A 70 5.64 -4.93 -18.48
N GLU A 71 5.27 -3.72 -18.92
CA GLU A 71 5.14 -2.55 -18.05
C GLU A 71 3.73 -2.51 -17.43
N GLY A 72 3.64 -2.79 -16.13
CA GLY A 72 2.41 -2.72 -15.36
C GLY A 72 2.11 -1.33 -14.84
N GLY A 73 0.83 -1.08 -14.54
CA GLY A 73 0.41 0.08 -13.77
C GLY A 73 -0.33 1.15 -14.57
N ILE A 74 -0.87 2.11 -13.83
CA ILE A 74 -1.78 3.12 -14.35
C ILE A 74 -1.15 4.01 -15.44
N MET A 75 0.16 4.26 -15.36
CA MET A 75 0.90 5.11 -16.30
C MET A 75 1.14 4.40 -17.64
N ALA A 76 1.48 3.10 -17.59
CA ALA A 76 1.66 2.27 -18.77
C ALA A 76 0.32 2.07 -19.53
N LEU A 77 -0.76 1.82 -18.78
CA LEU A 77 -2.12 1.70 -19.33
C LEU A 77 -2.64 3.04 -19.88
N MET A 78 -2.34 4.16 -19.22
CA MET A 78 -2.69 5.49 -19.72
C MET A 78 -1.97 5.78 -21.05
N ALA A 79 -0.67 5.48 -21.14
CA ALA A 79 0.14 5.67 -22.35
C ALA A 79 -0.35 4.79 -23.52
N LEU A 80 -0.69 3.53 -23.26
CA LEU A 80 -1.33 2.65 -24.24
C LEU A 80 -2.65 3.21 -24.75
N THR A 81 -3.53 3.59 -23.84
CA THR A 81 -4.90 3.95 -24.20
C THR A 81 -4.94 5.25 -24.99
N GLN A 82 -4.00 6.17 -24.74
CA GLN A 82 -3.79 7.36 -25.57
C GLN A 82 -3.29 7.04 -26.98
N ARG A 83 -2.53 5.94 -27.18
CA ARG A 83 -2.07 5.49 -28.51
C ARG A 83 -3.14 4.73 -29.28
N THR A 84 -3.99 3.95 -28.61
CA THR A 84 -5.03 3.12 -29.26
C THR A 84 -6.28 3.92 -29.62
N LEU A 85 -6.60 4.99 -28.89
CA LEU A 85 -7.79 5.81 -29.14
C LEU A 85 -7.55 6.85 -30.24
N ARG A 86 -8.53 7.02 -31.14
CA ARG A 86 -8.48 8.05 -32.19
C ARG A 86 -8.37 9.45 -31.57
N HIS A 87 -7.34 10.19 -31.95
CA HIS A 87 -7.17 11.61 -31.61
C HIS A 87 -8.45 12.40 -31.93
N GLY A 88 -8.99 13.10 -30.93
CA GLY A 88 -10.21 13.91 -31.05
C GLY A 88 -11.53 13.20 -30.71
N SER A 89 -11.52 11.92 -30.37
CA SER A 89 -12.73 11.21 -29.92
C SER A 89 -13.11 11.57 -28.47
N ARG A 90 -14.42 11.65 -28.18
CA ARG A 90 -14.95 11.83 -26.82
C ARG A 90 -14.43 10.76 -25.85
N SER A 91 -14.19 9.54 -26.32
CA SER A 91 -13.60 8.46 -25.51
C SER A 91 -12.16 8.75 -25.11
N ALA A 92 -11.36 9.35 -25.99
CA ALA A 92 -9.97 9.72 -25.67
C ALA A 92 -9.91 10.79 -24.58
N TYR A 93 -10.85 11.75 -24.62
CA TYR A 93 -10.97 12.78 -23.59
C TYR A 93 -11.36 12.20 -22.22
N VAL A 94 -12.39 11.33 -22.17
CA VAL A 94 -12.84 10.69 -20.92
C VAL A 94 -11.74 9.82 -20.30
N VAL A 95 -11.08 8.99 -21.12
CA VAL A 95 -9.98 8.14 -20.62
C VAL A 95 -8.78 8.99 -20.20
N GLY A 96 -8.48 10.08 -20.89
CA GLY A 96 -7.45 11.03 -20.48
C GLY A 96 -7.71 11.62 -19.08
N ILE A 97 -8.94 12.04 -18.79
CA ILE A 97 -9.33 12.53 -17.46
C ILE A 97 -9.21 11.44 -16.40
N LEU A 98 -9.70 10.23 -16.69
CA LEU A 98 -9.58 9.09 -15.76
C LEU A 98 -8.12 8.72 -15.49
N GLY A 99 -7.26 8.81 -16.50
CA GLY A 99 -5.81 8.59 -16.35
C GLY A 99 -5.15 9.64 -15.46
N ILE A 100 -5.44 10.93 -15.66
CA ILE A 100 -4.93 12.01 -14.81
C ILE A 100 -5.41 11.84 -13.37
N PHE A 101 -6.69 11.51 -13.18
CA PHE A 101 -7.25 11.23 -11.88
C PHE A 101 -6.55 10.05 -11.19
N GLY A 102 -6.37 8.93 -11.90
CA GLY A 102 -5.63 7.78 -11.38
C GLY A 102 -4.17 8.13 -11.03
N ALA A 103 -3.49 8.89 -11.88
CA ALA A 103 -2.12 9.36 -11.62
C ALA A 103 -2.05 10.23 -10.37
N SER A 104 -3.03 11.11 -10.15
CA SER A 104 -3.08 11.95 -8.94
C SER A 104 -3.28 11.14 -7.66
N LEU A 105 -4.11 10.09 -7.70
CA LEU A 105 -4.30 9.19 -6.56
C LEU A 105 -3.03 8.40 -6.26
N PHE A 106 -2.34 7.91 -7.29
CA PHE A 106 -1.07 7.19 -7.13
C PHE A 106 0.04 8.08 -6.58
N PHE A 107 0.13 9.33 -7.03
CA PHE A 107 1.06 10.31 -6.45
C PHE A 107 0.73 10.61 -4.98
N GLY A 108 -0.56 10.72 -4.64
CA GLY A 108 -1.00 10.88 -3.25
C GLY A 108 -0.61 9.69 -2.38
N ASP A 109 -0.87 8.49 -2.86
CA ASP A 109 -0.51 7.23 -2.18
C ASP A 109 1.00 7.10 -1.98
N GLY A 110 1.79 7.47 -2.99
CA GLY A 110 3.25 7.48 -2.93
C GLY A 110 3.84 8.48 -1.92
N GLY A 111 3.09 9.52 -1.53
CA GLY A 111 3.49 10.46 -0.48
C GLY A 111 3.02 10.06 0.92
N ILE A 112 1.82 9.47 1.04
CA ILE A 112 1.22 9.07 2.32
C ILE A 112 1.92 7.84 2.91
N THR A 113 2.26 6.89 2.05
CA THR A 113 2.77 5.58 2.46
C THR A 113 4.12 5.62 3.19
N PRO A 114 5.13 6.41 2.76
CA PRO A 114 6.35 6.62 3.54
C PRO A 114 6.08 7.25 4.90
N ALA A 115 5.18 8.23 4.97
CA ALA A 115 4.85 8.90 6.24
C ALA A 115 4.21 7.94 7.24
N ILE A 116 3.24 7.13 6.80
CA ILE A 116 2.61 6.10 7.64
C ILE A 116 3.62 5.03 8.05
N SER A 117 4.50 4.61 7.14
CA SER A 117 5.50 3.59 7.42
C SER A 117 6.55 4.05 8.44
N VAL A 118 7.03 5.31 8.35
CA VAL A 118 7.96 5.89 9.34
C VAL A 118 7.28 6.05 10.70
N LEU A 119 6.04 6.55 10.73
CA LEU A 119 5.26 6.65 11.97
C LEU A 119 5.09 5.26 12.63
N GLY A 120 4.66 4.25 11.85
CA GLY A 120 4.49 2.89 12.34
C GLY A 120 5.79 2.25 12.83
N ALA A 121 6.92 2.49 12.16
CA ALA A 121 8.23 2.00 12.58
C ALA A 121 8.67 2.62 13.92
N VAL A 122 8.43 3.92 14.10
CA VAL A 122 8.80 4.64 15.32
C VAL A 122 7.87 4.28 16.49
N GLU A 123 6.57 4.14 16.26
CA GLU A 123 5.64 3.61 17.27
C GLU A 123 5.99 2.17 17.69
N GLY A 124 6.42 1.33 16.73
CA GLY A 124 6.89 -0.03 17.01
C GLY A 124 8.15 -0.06 17.89
N LEU A 125 9.01 0.95 17.79
CA LEU A 125 10.21 1.07 18.62
C LEU A 125 9.87 1.37 20.10
N GLU A 126 8.76 2.07 20.36
CA GLU A 126 8.29 2.36 21.72
C GLU A 126 7.94 1.09 22.50
N VAL A 127 7.44 0.05 21.81
CA VAL A 127 7.14 -1.26 22.40
C VAL A 127 8.42 -1.97 22.88
N ALA A 128 9.55 -1.77 22.21
CA ALA A 128 10.83 -2.39 22.54
C ALA A 128 11.69 -1.54 23.51
N ALA A 129 11.55 -0.22 23.51
CA ALA A 129 12.33 0.71 24.33
C ALA A 129 11.48 1.92 24.80
N PRO A 130 10.80 1.83 25.96
CA PRO A 130 9.87 2.86 26.46
C PRO A 130 10.52 4.23 26.78
N GLY A 131 11.85 4.29 26.91
CA GLY A 131 12.59 5.53 27.22
C GLY A 131 12.79 6.48 26.03
N LEU A 132 12.38 6.09 24.81
CA LEU A 132 12.63 6.87 23.59
C LEU A 132 11.49 7.80 23.18
N HIS A 133 10.44 7.92 24.00
CA HIS A 133 9.20 8.63 23.68
C HIS A 133 9.40 10.11 23.29
N ALA A 134 10.45 10.77 23.81
CA ALA A 134 10.77 12.16 23.50
C ALA A 134 11.43 12.37 22.11
N PHE A 135 11.94 11.30 21.48
CA PHE A 135 12.63 11.35 20.19
C PHE A 135 11.76 10.90 19.01
N ILE A 136 10.53 10.44 19.27
CA ILE A 136 9.59 9.95 18.26
C ILE A 136 9.25 11.03 17.22
N VAL A 137 8.83 12.22 17.69
CA VAL A 137 8.41 13.33 16.81
C VAL A 137 9.61 13.96 16.06
N PRO A 138 10.78 14.19 16.69
CA PRO A 138 11.95 14.68 15.96
C PRO A 138 12.44 13.75 14.85
N ILE A 139 12.41 12.42 15.04
CA ILE A 139 12.91 11.45 14.04
C ILE A 139 11.92 11.26 12.89
N THR A 140 10.61 11.40 13.12
CA THR A 140 9.58 11.27 12.06
C THR A 140 9.50 12.46 11.11
N VAL A 141 10.03 13.63 11.51
CA VAL A 141 9.95 14.88 10.73
C VAL A 141 11.19 15.09 9.82
N VAL A 142 12.26 14.31 10.00
CA VAL A 142 13.48 14.33 9.18
C VAL A 142 13.36 13.31 8.04
#